data_AF-A0A534UKQ1-F1
#
_entry.id   AF-A0A534UKQ1-F1
#
_cell.length_a   1.000
_cell.length_b   1.000
_cell.length_c   1.000
_cell.angle_alpha   90.00
_cell.angle_beta   90.00
_cell.angle_gamma   90.00
#
_symmetry.space_group_name_H-M   'P 1'
#
loop_
_entity.id
_entity.type
_entity.pdbx_description
1 polymer ?
#
loop_
_entity_poly.entity_id
_entity_poly.type
_entity_poly.pdbx_seq_one_letter_code
_entity_poly.pdbx_strand_id
1 'polypeptide(L)'
;MEHSTLVLLAEATLRVILGWRMLISGLSNVRRWPNPVNTASILFPKGATFFGFVATFLMVVGGFGVAAGIQTPICAVMIIVFLIPTFGLHWHWLKILPTMVPLVKAAIKDEKAQNYFRSFDRQSYHAHEVGIRDNLVFVAAAVYFVVRGSAAFGVDNWISDWVIRLF
;
A
#
# COMPACT_ATOMS: atom_id res chain seq x y z
N MET A 1 -32.66 -4.51 10.49
CA MET A 1 -31.33 -4.72 11.11
C MET A 1 -31.11 -3.63 12.13
N GLU A 2 -30.61 -3.97 13.31
CA GLU A 2 -30.25 -2.99 14.32
C GLU A 2 -29.04 -2.15 13.87
N HIS A 3 -28.97 -0.91 14.34
CA HIS A 3 -27.88 0.02 13.99
C HIS A 3 -26.49 -0.55 14.35
N SER A 4 -26.40 -1.26 15.47
CA SER A 4 -25.19 -1.97 15.93
C SER A 4 -24.67 -2.98 14.89
N THR A 5 -25.56 -3.79 14.31
CA THR A 5 -25.19 -4.77 13.28
C THR A 5 -24.67 -4.10 12.01
N LEU A 6 -25.28 -2.99 11.59
CA LEU A 6 -24.86 -2.25 10.41
C LEU A 6 -23.45 -1.65 10.57
N VAL A 7 -23.14 -1.10 11.74
CA VAL A 7 -21.79 -0.59 12.06
C VAL A 7 -20.76 -1.72 11.96
N LEU A 8 -21.03 -2.87 12.57
CA LEU A 8 -20.12 -4.01 12.57
C LEU A 8 -19.85 -4.56 11.16
N LEU A 9 -20.88 -4.59 10.29
CA LEU A 9 -20.71 -4.97 8.89
C LEU A 9 -19.88 -3.95 8.12
N ALA A 10 -20.12 -2.65 8.32
CA ALA A 10 -19.34 -1.60 7.68
C ALA A 10 -17.86 -1.66 8.10
N GLU A 11 -17.57 -1.88 9.39
CA GLU A 11 -16.21 -2.06 9.89
C GLU A 11 -15.53 -3.30 9.26
N ALA A 12 -16.24 -4.42 9.18
CA ALA A 12 -15.73 -5.65 8.55
C ALA A 12 -15.47 -5.44 7.04
N THR A 13 -16.35 -4.73 6.33
CA THR A 13 -16.14 -4.38 4.92
C THR A 13 -14.90 -3.49 4.75
N LEU A 14 -14.74 -2.45 5.58
CA LEU A 14 -13.57 -1.58 5.55
C LEU A 14 -12.28 -2.38 5.80
N ARG A 15 -12.31 -3.32 6.75
CA ARG A 15 -11.20 -4.21 7.07
C ARG A 15 -10.79 -5.07 5.87
N VAL A 16 -11.77 -5.69 5.21
CA VAL A 16 -11.54 -6.50 4.00
C VAL A 16 -11.00 -5.65 2.86
N ILE A 17 -11.54 -4.45 2.61
CA ILE A 17 -11.08 -3.55 1.54
C ILE A 17 -9.60 -3.15 1.77
N LEU A 18 -9.26 -2.74 3.00
CA LEU A 18 -7.88 -2.37 3.34
C LEU A 18 -6.92 -3.55 3.12
N GLY A 19 -7.27 -4.73 3.65
CA GLY A 19 -6.42 -5.92 3.49
C GLY A 19 -6.31 -6.37 2.03
N TRP A 20 -7.41 -6.34 1.28
CA TRP A 20 -7.44 -6.68 -0.15
C TRP A 20 -6.56 -5.76 -0.99
N ARG A 21 -6.58 -4.45 -0.72
CA ARG A 21 -5.73 -3.45 -1.40
C ARG A 21 -4.24 -3.78 -1.22
N MET A 22 -3.83 -4.17 -0.02
CA MET A 22 -2.44 -4.56 0.27
C MET A 22 -2.08 -5.88 -0.38
N LEU A 23 -3.00 -6.86 -0.37
CA LEU A 23 -2.80 -8.16 -1.00
C LEU A 23 -2.59 -8.06 -2.51
N ILE A 24 -3.40 -7.28 -3.23
CA ILE A 24 -3.23 -7.09 -4.68
C ILE A 24 -1.81 -6.60 -4.99
N SER A 25 -1.34 -5.58 -4.27
CA SER A 25 -0.01 -5.04 -4.52
C SER A 25 1.11 -5.96 -4.03
N GLY A 26 0.94 -6.65 -2.89
CA GLY A 26 1.89 -7.64 -2.40
C GLY A 26 2.06 -8.81 -3.38
N LEU A 27 0.96 -9.37 -3.87
CA LEU A 27 0.99 -10.43 -4.89
C LEU A 27 1.59 -9.95 -6.22
N SER A 28 1.32 -8.69 -6.61
CA SER A 28 1.97 -8.08 -7.77
C SER A 28 3.48 -8.00 -7.60
N ASN A 29 3.97 -7.61 -6.42
CA ASN A 29 5.40 -7.53 -6.10
C ASN A 29 6.07 -8.91 -6.16
N VAL A 30 5.41 -9.96 -5.65
CA VAL A 30 5.91 -11.35 -5.76
C VAL A 30 6.03 -11.77 -7.22
N ARG A 31 4.99 -11.56 -8.03
CA ARG A 31 4.98 -11.95 -9.45
C ARG A 31 5.98 -11.19 -10.30
N ARG A 32 6.28 -9.94 -9.93
CA ARG A 32 7.15 -9.03 -10.68
C ARG A 32 8.54 -8.92 -10.07
N TRP A 33 8.94 -9.86 -9.22
CA TRP A 33 10.29 -9.88 -8.68
C TRP A 33 11.33 -9.87 -9.82
N PRO A 34 12.41 -9.05 -9.74
CA PRO A 34 12.90 -8.25 -8.60
C PRO A 34 12.47 -6.76 -8.61
N ASN A 35 11.40 -6.36 -9.31
CA ASN A 35 10.93 -4.97 -9.34
C ASN A 35 10.78 -4.28 -7.96
N PRO A 36 10.22 -4.91 -6.91
CA PRO A 36 10.18 -4.30 -5.58
C PRO A 36 11.57 -4.02 -5.00
N VAL A 37 12.61 -4.80 -5.34
CA VAL A 37 14.01 -4.54 -4.95
C VAL A 37 14.54 -3.30 -5.65
N ASN A 38 14.29 -3.16 -6.96
CA ASN A 38 14.65 -1.97 -7.72
C ASN A 38 13.92 -0.71 -7.22
N THR A 39 12.71 -0.87 -6.69
CA THR A 39 11.96 0.23 -6.08
C THR A 39 12.57 0.58 -4.71
N ALA A 40 12.90 -0.43 -3.91
CA ALA A 40 13.50 -0.24 -2.59
C ALA A 40 14.87 0.42 -2.66
N SER A 41 15.65 0.22 -3.72
CA SER A 41 16.98 0.84 -3.88
C SER A 41 16.94 2.37 -3.97
N ILE A 42 15.79 2.96 -4.34
CA ILE A 42 15.58 4.42 -4.34
C ILE A 42 15.67 4.98 -2.93
N LEU A 43 15.17 4.25 -1.93
CA LEU A 43 15.11 4.67 -0.53
C LEU A 43 16.25 4.07 0.30
N PHE A 44 16.63 2.83 -0.01
CA PHE A 44 17.60 2.03 0.74
C PHE A 44 18.68 1.49 -0.22
N PRO A 45 19.63 2.34 -0.65
CA PRO A 45 20.65 1.95 -1.62
C PRO A 45 21.53 0.80 -1.12
N LYS A 46 21.74 0.72 0.19
CA LYS A 46 22.35 -0.43 0.86
C LYS A 46 21.23 -1.30 1.44
N GLY A 47 21.19 -2.57 1.06
CA GLY A 47 20.20 -3.52 1.57
C GLY A 47 18.85 -3.54 0.83
N ALA A 48 18.77 -3.00 -0.38
CA ALA A 48 17.56 -2.97 -1.20
C ALA A 48 16.84 -4.33 -1.29
N THR A 49 17.59 -5.44 -1.41
CA THR A 49 17.01 -6.79 -1.46
C THR A 49 16.27 -7.14 -0.17
N PHE A 50 16.87 -6.83 0.98
CA PHE A 50 16.27 -7.06 2.29
C PHE A 50 15.02 -6.20 2.47
N PHE A 51 15.11 -4.89 2.21
CA PHE A 51 13.96 -3.99 2.36
C PHE A 51 12.84 -4.27 1.36
N GLY A 52 13.16 -4.66 0.12
CA GLY A 52 12.17 -5.08 -0.88
C GLY A 52 11.44 -6.36 -0.48
N PHE A 53 12.16 -7.33 0.12
CA PHE A 53 11.55 -8.51 0.71
C PHE A 53 10.65 -8.15 1.90
N VAL A 54 11.16 -7.38 2.86
CA VAL A 54 10.41 -6.94 4.06
C VAL A 54 9.15 -6.18 3.65
N ALA A 55 9.23 -5.24 2.72
CA ALA A 55 8.07 -4.51 2.22
C ALA A 55 7.02 -5.47 1.64
N THR A 56 7.43 -6.42 0.80
CA THR A 56 6.52 -7.41 0.21
C THR A 56 5.88 -8.30 1.28
N PHE A 57 6.66 -8.75 2.26
CA PHE A 57 6.19 -9.54 3.39
C PHE A 57 5.15 -8.77 4.21
N LEU A 58 5.44 -7.52 4.58
CA LEU A 58 4.54 -6.65 5.34
C LEU A 58 3.20 -6.46 4.62
N MET A 59 3.22 -6.26 3.30
CA MET A 59 1.99 -6.14 2.50
C MET A 59 1.16 -7.41 2.46
N VAL A 60 1.80 -8.55 2.20
CA VAL A 60 1.08 -9.83 2.03
C VAL A 60 0.55 -10.31 3.37
N VAL A 61 1.41 -10.38 4.38
CA VAL A 61 1.03 -10.90 5.71
C VAL A 61 0.15 -9.89 6.44
N GLY A 62 0.49 -8.60 6.43
CA GLY A 62 -0.35 -7.56 7.02
C GLY A 62 -1.70 -7.46 6.33
N GLY A 63 -1.73 -7.47 4.99
CA GLY A 63 -2.97 -7.44 4.21
C GLY A 63 -3.87 -8.64 4.45
N PHE A 64 -3.30 -9.86 4.44
CA PHE A 64 -4.04 -11.08 4.76
C PHE A 64 -4.56 -11.07 6.19
N GLY A 65 -3.71 -10.79 7.17
CA GLY A 65 -4.07 -10.80 8.58
C GLY A 65 -5.17 -9.79 8.88
N VAL A 66 -5.09 -8.57 8.33
CA VAL A 66 -6.19 -7.60 8.46
C VAL A 66 -7.45 -8.11 7.78
N ALA A 67 -7.41 -8.57 6.53
CA ALA A 67 -8.61 -9.03 5.81
C ALA A 67 -9.29 -10.25 6.47
N ALA A 68 -8.52 -11.18 7.04
CA ALA A 68 -9.04 -12.33 7.78
C ALA A 68 -9.43 -11.99 9.22
N GLY A 69 -8.84 -10.92 9.77
CA GLY A 69 -9.06 -10.49 11.14
C GLY A 69 -8.29 -11.39 12.09
N ILE A 70 -7.02 -11.63 11.76
CA ILE A 70 -6.04 -12.44 12.50
C ILE A 70 -4.95 -11.49 12.98
N GLN A 71 -4.75 -11.39 14.30
CA GLN A 71 -3.82 -10.46 14.93
C GLN A 71 -3.98 -9.04 14.35
N THR A 72 -5.23 -8.59 14.22
CA THR A 72 -5.58 -7.38 13.47
C THR A 72 -4.74 -6.17 13.88
N PRO A 73 -4.49 -5.90 15.18
CA PRO A 73 -3.64 -4.78 15.58
C PRO A 73 -2.22 -4.89 15.03
N ILE A 74 -1.58 -6.07 15.13
CA ILE A 74 -0.22 -6.29 14.63
C ILE A 74 -0.19 -6.18 13.10
N CYS A 75 -1.12 -6.84 12.42
CA CYS A 75 -1.17 -6.81 10.96
C CYS A 75 -1.46 -5.40 10.43
N ALA A 76 -2.25 -4.60 11.14
CA ALA A 76 -2.44 -3.19 10.81
C ALA A 76 -1.15 -2.37 11.03
N VAL A 77 -0.39 -2.62 12.11
CA VAL A 77 0.95 -2.01 12.28
C VAL A 77 1.89 -2.39 11.14
N MET A 78 1.89 -3.64 10.67
CA MET A 78 2.69 -4.07 9.52
C MET A 78 2.38 -3.24 8.27
N ILE A 79 1.09 -2.98 8.01
CA ILE A 79 0.64 -2.10 6.92
C ILE A 79 1.15 -0.67 7.11
N ILE A 80 1.10 -0.11 8.33
CA ILE A 80 1.60 1.24 8.63
C ILE A 80 3.12 1.32 8.35
N VAL A 81 3.89 0.35 8.85
CA VAL A 81 5.35 0.29 8.64
C VAL A 81 5.69 0.19 7.16
N PHE A 82 4.90 -0.56 6.38
CA PHE A 82 5.03 -0.59 4.93
C PHE A 82 4.69 0.76 4.26
N LEU A 83 3.59 1.41 4.67
CA LEU A 83 3.09 2.62 4.01
C LEU A 83 3.99 3.84 4.24
N ILE A 84 4.59 4.00 5.42
CA ILE A 84 5.37 5.22 5.74
C ILE A 84 6.50 5.48 4.71
N PRO A 85 7.36 4.52 4.34
CA PRO A 85 8.39 4.73 3.33
C PRO A 85 7.84 5.09 1.94
N THR A 86 6.63 4.65 1.59
CA THR A 86 6.06 4.88 0.25
C THR A 86 5.78 6.36 -0.02
N PHE A 87 5.55 7.18 1.00
CA PHE A 87 5.43 8.63 0.83
C PHE A 87 6.72 9.23 0.24
N GLY A 88 7.88 8.76 0.73
CA GLY A 88 9.18 9.15 0.20
C GLY A 88 9.37 8.71 -1.26
N LEU A 89 8.88 7.51 -1.61
CA LEU A 89 8.89 7.02 -2.98
C LEU A 89 8.03 7.88 -3.93
N HIS A 90 6.80 8.20 -3.53
CA HIS A 90 5.93 9.08 -4.32
C HIS A 90 6.55 10.47 -4.48
N TRP A 91 7.08 11.04 -3.40
CA TRP A 91 7.76 12.33 -3.44
C TRP A 91 8.99 12.35 -4.35
N HIS A 92 9.78 11.27 -4.33
CA HIS A 92 10.90 11.09 -5.25
C HIS A 92 10.44 11.16 -6.71
N TRP A 93 9.42 10.38 -7.09
CA TRP A 93 8.94 10.37 -8.46
C TRP A 93 8.28 11.69 -8.89
N LEU A 94 7.57 12.39 -7.99
CA LEU A 94 7.05 13.72 -8.29
C LEU A 94 8.14 14.75 -8.58
N LYS A 95 9.36 14.56 -8.06
CA LYS A 95 10.52 15.40 -8.37
C LYS A 95 11.26 14.96 -9.63
N ILE A 96 11.36 13.65 -9.85
CA ILE A 96 12.20 13.08 -10.90
C ILE A 96 11.48 12.97 -12.24
N LEU A 97 10.19 12.62 -12.27
CA LEU A 97 9.46 12.48 -13.54
C LEU A 97 9.52 13.75 -14.41
N PRO A 98 9.28 14.97 -13.89
CA PRO A 98 9.32 16.18 -14.69
C PRO A 98 10.69 16.46 -15.33
N THR A 99 11.79 16.02 -14.70
CA THR A 99 13.14 16.24 -15.23
C THR A 99 13.47 15.27 -16.36
N MET A 100 12.80 14.12 -16.43
CA MET A 100 12.96 13.12 -17.49
C MET A 100 12.17 13.47 -18.76
N VAL A 101 11.06 14.21 -18.65
CA VAL A 101 10.17 14.52 -19.79
C VAL A 101 10.89 15.15 -20.98
N PRO A 102 11.72 16.21 -20.82
CA PRO A 102 12.38 16.85 -21.95
C PRO A 102 13.38 15.91 -22.64
N LEU A 103 14.10 15.09 -21.85
CA LEU A 103 15.09 14.13 -22.34
C LEU A 103 14.42 13.05 -23.21
N VAL A 104 13.32 12.47 -22.72
CA VAL A 104 12.59 11.44 -23.46
C VAL A 104 11.90 12.03 -24.69
N LYS A 105 11.29 13.22 -24.58
CA LYS A 105 10.64 13.88 -25.71
C LYS A 105 11.62 14.18 -26.85
N ALA A 106 12.83 14.65 -26.53
CA ALA A 106 13.88 14.91 -27.52
C ALA A 106 14.38 13.63 -28.22
N ALA A 107 14.31 12.47 -27.54
CA ALA A 107 14.71 11.19 -28.11
C ALA A 107 13.65 10.57 -29.05
N ILE A 108 12.38 10.96 -28.93
CA ILE A 108 11.29 10.45 -29.76
C ILE A 108 11.18 11.27 -31.04
N LYS A 109 11.51 10.66 -32.20
CA LYS A 109 11.43 11.32 -33.51
C LYS A 109 10.02 11.40 -34.09
N ASP A 110 9.14 10.48 -33.71
CA ASP A 110 7.76 10.39 -34.21
C ASP A 110 6.81 11.29 -33.37
N GLU A 111 6.17 12.27 -34.02
CA GLU A 111 5.22 13.19 -33.39
C GLU A 111 4.01 12.48 -32.76
N LYS A 112 3.53 11.40 -33.37
CA LYS A 112 2.41 10.62 -32.82
C LYS A 112 2.83 9.91 -31.53
N ALA A 113 4.05 9.37 -31.51
CA ALA A 113 4.62 8.76 -30.30
C ALA A 113 4.87 9.80 -29.20
N GLN A 114 5.26 11.04 -29.55
CA GLN A 114 5.38 12.13 -28.58
C GLN A 114 4.04 12.46 -27.91
N ASN A 115 2.93 12.43 -28.67
CA ASN A 115 1.60 12.67 -28.12
C ASN A 115 1.15 11.57 -27.16
N TYR A 116 1.45 10.30 -27.45
CA TYR A 116 1.21 9.20 -26.51
C TYR A 116 2.07 9.31 -25.24
N PHE A 117 3.33 9.72 -25.39
CA PHE A 117 4.20 9.94 -24.24
C PHE A 117 3.66 11.07 -23.35
N ARG A 118 3.12 12.14 -23.93
CA ARG A 118 2.53 13.25 -23.18
C ARG A 118 1.34 12.82 -22.32
N SER A 119 0.46 11.96 -22.84
CA SER A 119 -0.66 11.44 -22.04
C SER A 119 -0.17 10.49 -20.95
N PHE A 120 0.80 9.64 -21.26
CA PHE A 120 1.43 8.74 -20.29
C PHE A 120 2.09 9.51 -19.15
N ASP A 121 2.95 10.49 -19.45
CA ASP A 121 3.64 11.33 -18.46
C ASP A 121 2.64 11.99 -17.49
N ARG A 122 1.59 12.62 -18.02
CA ARG A 122 0.55 13.25 -17.20
C ARG A 122 -0.14 12.24 -16.28
N GLN A 123 -0.46 11.05 -16.79
CA GLN A 123 -1.08 9.99 -15.98
C GLN A 123 -0.12 9.44 -14.92
N SER A 124 1.15 9.24 -15.26
CA SER A 124 2.18 8.78 -14.33
C SER A 124 2.41 9.78 -13.20
N TYR A 125 2.53 11.07 -13.52
CA TYR A 125 2.67 12.12 -12.51
C TYR A 125 1.46 12.16 -11.58
N HIS A 126 0.25 12.17 -12.16
CA HIS A 126 -0.99 12.19 -11.39
C HIS A 126 -1.15 10.96 -10.49
N ALA A 127 -0.73 9.78 -10.94
CA ALA A 127 -0.77 8.56 -10.14
C ALA A 127 0.08 8.68 -8.86
N HIS A 128 1.19 9.43 -8.89
CA HIS A 128 1.97 9.66 -7.68
C HIS A 128 1.35 10.71 -6.75
N GLU A 129 0.68 11.73 -7.28
CA GLU A 129 -0.08 12.70 -6.45
C GLU A 129 -1.23 12.02 -5.70
N VAL A 130 -2.01 11.21 -6.43
CA VAL A 130 -3.12 10.44 -5.86
C VAL A 130 -2.59 9.38 -4.90
N GLY A 131 -1.48 8.72 -5.24
CA GLY A 131 -0.86 7.72 -4.37
C GLY A 131 -0.49 8.24 -2.98
N ILE A 132 -0.05 9.50 -2.85
CA ILE A 132 0.17 10.12 -1.52
C ILE A 132 -1.13 10.21 -0.74
N ARG A 133 -2.21 10.69 -1.38
CA ARG A 133 -3.51 10.88 -0.72
C ARG A 133 -4.12 9.54 -0.31
N ASP A 134 -4.09 8.56 -1.21
CA ASP A 134 -4.58 7.21 -0.96
C ASP A 134 -3.82 6.56 0.20
N ASN A 135 -2.49 6.67 0.22
CA ASN A 135 -1.69 6.09 1.31
C ASN A 135 -2.00 6.76 2.65
N LEU A 136 -2.35 8.04 2.68
CA LEU A 136 -2.77 8.72 3.91
C LEU A 136 -4.10 8.17 4.43
N VAL A 137 -5.07 7.91 3.54
CA VAL A 137 -6.34 7.24 3.89
C VAL A 137 -6.08 5.82 4.40
N PHE A 138 -5.18 5.07 3.75
CA PHE A 138 -4.85 3.71 4.18
C PHE A 138 -4.12 3.68 5.53
N VAL A 139 -3.24 4.65 5.81
CA VAL A 139 -2.63 4.79 7.14
C VAL A 139 -3.69 5.09 8.18
N ALA A 140 -4.62 6.01 7.93
CA ALA A 140 -5.71 6.31 8.86
C ALA A 140 -6.59 5.09 9.13
N ALA A 141 -6.96 4.34 8.09
CA ALA A 141 -7.71 3.09 8.22
C ALA A 141 -6.91 2.00 8.97
N ALA A 142 -5.60 1.90 8.75
CA ALA A 142 -4.77 0.97 9.50
C ALA A 142 -4.68 1.37 10.98
N VAL A 143 -4.46 2.65 11.31
CA VAL A 143 -4.47 3.17 12.69
C VAL A 143 -5.81 2.88 13.37
N TYR A 144 -6.92 3.04 12.66
CA TYR A 144 -8.23 2.66 13.15
C TYR A 144 -8.25 1.19 13.61
N PHE A 145 -7.78 0.26 12.79
CA PHE A 145 -7.74 -1.17 13.12
C PHE A 145 -6.65 -1.57 14.12
N VAL A 146 -5.61 -0.75 14.31
CA VAL A 146 -4.68 -0.89 15.43
C VAL A 146 -5.40 -0.72 16.76
N VAL A 147 -6.24 0.31 16.88
CA VAL A 147 -6.96 0.63 18.12
C VAL A 147 -8.21 -0.23 18.27
N ARG A 148 -8.99 -0.37 17.19
CA ARG A 148 -10.28 -1.04 17.20
C ARG A 148 -10.17 -2.57 17.27
N GLY A 149 -9.07 -3.15 16.77
CA GLY A 149 -8.94 -4.58 16.54
C GLY A 149 -9.80 -5.06 15.37
N SER A 150 -10.16 -6.35 15.33
CA SER A 150 -10.83 -6.95 14.16
C SER A 150 -12.29 -6.50 13.91
N ALA A 151 -12.88 -5.72 14.84
CA ALA A 151 -14.32 -5.50 14.92
C ALA A 151 -15.08 -6.83 14.96
N ALA A 152 -16.27 -6.97 14.35
CA ALA A 152 -16.94 -8.26 14.23
C ALA A 152 -16.42 -9.10 13.06
N PHE A 153 -16.75 -10.40 13.10
CA PHE A 153 -16.52 -11.38 12.01
C PHE A 153 -15.05 -11.63 11.65
N GLY A 154 -14.09 -11.13 12.42
CA GLY A 154 -12.68 -11.54 12.36
C GLY A 154 -12.40 -12.77 13.22
N VAL A 155 -11.38 -13.56 12.85
CA VAL A 155 -10.91 -14.73 13.61
C VAL A 155 -10.52 -14.37 15.04
N ASP A 156 -10.00 -13.16 15.25
CA ASP A 156 -9.67 -12.58 16.56
C ASP A 156 -10.86 -12.58 17.55
N ASN A 157 -12.11 -12.63 17.08
CA ASN A 157 -13.27 -12.71 17.97
C ASN A 157 -13.61 -14.13 18.39
N TRP A 158 -13.16 -15.14 17.65
CA TRP A 158 -13.38 -16.55 17.98
C TRP A 158 -12.36 -17.04 19.00
N ILE A 159 -11.18 -16.45 18.97
CA ILE A 159 -10.08 -16.73 19.89
C ILE A 159 -9.64 -15.35 20.36
N SER A 160 -10.16 -14.83 21.48
CA SER A 160 -9.78 -13.47 21.91
C SER A 160 -8.43 -13.47 22.66
N ASP A 161 -8.12 -14.55 23.37
CA ASP A 161 -7.01 -14.56 24.33
C ASP A 161 -5.62 -14.60 23.68
N TRP A 162 -5.53 -15.03 22.42
CA TRP A 162 -4.28 -14.97 21.66
C TRP A 162 -4.00 -13.59 21.05
N VAL A 163 -4.97 -12.67 21.03
CA VAL A 163 -4.84 -11.39 20.32
C VAL A 163 -3.96 -10.44 21.12
N ILE A 164 -2.85 -10.01 20.52
CA ILE A 164 -1.99 -9.01 21.13
C ILE A 164 -2.62 -7.63 20.90
N ARG A 165 -3.08 -7.01 21.99
CA ARG A 165 -3.62 -5.65 22.00
C ARG A 165 -2.51 -4.67 22.35
N LEU A 166 -2.45 -3.57 21.61
CA LEU A 166 -1.41 -2.55 21.78
C LEU A 166 -1.86 -1.38 22.68
N PHE A 167 -3.17 -1.30 22.96
CA PHE A 167 -3.82 -0.29 23.80
C PHE A 167 -4.99 -0.91 24.57
#